data_AF-A0A830CFS3-F1
#
_entry.id   AF-A0A830CFS3-F1
#
_cell.length_a   1.000
_cell.length_b   1.000
_cell.length_c   1.000
_cell.angle_alpha   90.00
_cell.angle_beta   90.00
_cell.angle_gamma   90.00
#
_symmetry.space_group_name_H-M   'P 1'
#
loop_
_entity.id
_entity.type
_entity.pdbx_description
1 polymer ?
#
loop_
_entity_poly.entity_id
_entity_poly.type
_entity_poly.pdbx_seq_one_letter_code
_entity_poly.pdbx_strand_id
1 'polypeptide(L)'
;MVKGHLRFLSIWYPGWLNAINENTKSLFLTIGPGDFLVHDVIALGLHTTTLILVTGALDARGSELMPDKKDFGYSFPCDGPGRGGTCDISAWDTFYLAFFWM
;
A
#
# COMPACT_ATOMS: atom_id res chain seq x y z
N MET A 1 -3.80 42.83 1.92
CA MET A 1 -3.99 41.38 2.17
C MET A 1 -2.69 40.58 2.32
N VAL A 2 -1.56 40.95 1.69
CA VAL A 2 -0.27 40.20 1.74
C VAL A 2 0.48 40.27 3.09
N LYS A 3 0.29 41.33 3.89
CA LYS A 3 0.98 41.52 5.19
C LYS A 3 0.59 40.52 6.29
N GLY A 4 -0.57 39.84 6.17
CA GLY A 4 -1.03 38.86 7.17
C GLY A 4 -0.39 37.48 6.98
N HIS A 5 -0.13 37.08 5.73
CA HIS A 5 0.45 35.77 5.40
C HIS A 5 1.94 35.68 5.78
N LEU A 6 2.69 36.77 5.61
CA LEU A 6 4.10 36.84 6.02
C LEU A 6 4.32 36.80 7.55
N ARG A 7 3.34 37.23 8.36
CA ARG A 7 3.44 37.20 9.83
C ARG A 7 3.39 35.79 10.40
N PHE A 8 2.61 34.89 9.81
CA PHE A 8 2.56 33.50 10.27
C PHE A 8 3.87 32.76 9.96
N LEU A 9 4.45 32.96 8.77
CA LEU A 9 5.76 32.38 8.44
C LEU A 9 6.83 32.81 9.45
N SER A 10 6.88 34.09 9.83
CA SER A 10 7.90 34.60 10.78
C SER A 10 7.84 34.00 12.19
N ILE A 11 6.75 33.32 12.56
CA ILE A 11 6.57 32.76 13.92
C ILE A 11 7.17 31.35 14.02
N TRP A 12 6.92 30.47 13.05
CA TRP A 12 7.37 29.07 13.10
C TRP A 12 8.60 28.80 12.23
N TYR A 13 8.81 29.59 11.17
CA TYR A 13 9.89 29.36 10.20
C TYR A 13 11.31 29.40 10.82
N PRO A 14 11.66 30.37 11.70
CA PRO A 14 12.99 30.37 12.32
C PRO A 14 13.22 29.16 13.23
N GLY A 15 12.21 28.74 13.99
CA GLY A 15 12.29 27.56 14.85
C GLY A 15 12.38 26.25 14.06
N TRP A 16 11.66 26.16 12.94
CA TRP A 16 11.71 25.04 12.02
C TRP A 16 13.08 24.91 11.33
N LEU A 17 13.64 26.02 10.84
CA LEU A 17 14.98 26.02 10.24
C LEU A 17 16.05 25.59 11.24
N ASN A 18 15.98 26.06 12.49
CA ASN A 18 16.90 25.61 13.53
C ASN A 18 16.74 24.09 13.77
N ALA A 19 15.51 23.60 13.88
CA ALA A 19 15.24 22.19 14.14
C ALA A 19 15.70 21.23 13.03
N ILE A 20 15.66 21.63 11.75
CA ILE A 20 16.17 20.82 10.62
C ILE A 20 17.70 20.80 10.60
N ASN A 21 18.36 21.90 10.95
CA ASN A 21 19.82 22.00 10.89
C ASN A 21 20.53 21.47 12.16
N GLU A 22 19.76 20.97 13.14
CA GLU A 22 20.28 20.33 14.36
C GLU A 22 20.54 18.83 14.14
N ASN A 23 21.82 18.43 14.06
CA ASN A 23 22.24 17.03 13.85
C ASN A 23 21.96 16.07 15.02
N THR A 24 21.38 16.56 16.13
CA THR A 24 21.05 15.75 17.32
C THR A 24 19.61 15.21 17.27
N LYS A 25 18.79 15.69 16.33
CA LYS A 25 17.39 15.30 16.16
C LYS A 25 17.24 14.33 15.00
N SER A 26 16.20 13.50 15.00
CA SER A 26 15.83 12.63 13.88
C SER A 26 15.02 13.35 12.78
N LEU A 27 15.03 14.68 12.79
CA LEU A 27 14.22 15.50 11.89
C LEU A 27 14.97 15.65 10.55
N PHE A 28 14.53 14.92 9.53
CA PHE A 28 15.21 14.80 8.22
C PHE A 28 16.66 14.31 8.33
N LEU A 29 16.80 13.01 8.60
CA LEU A 29 18.08 12.31 8.56
C LEU A 29 18.76 12.48 7.19
N THR A 30 20.09 12.48 7.19
CA THR A 30 20.88 12.47 5.95
C THR A 30 20.63 11.18 5.19
N ILE A 31 20.13 11.29 3.96
CA ILE A 31 19.78 10.14 3.10
C ILE A 31 21.00 9.73 2.28
N GLY A 32 21.33 8.44 2.29
CA GLY A 32 22.36 7.81 1.48
C GLY A 32 21.82 6.96 0.32
N PRO A 33 22.70 6.36 -0.50
CA PRO A 33 22.29 5.44 -1.57
C PRO A 33 21.67 4.14 -1.04
N GLY A 34 22.03 3.72 0.19
CA GLY A 34 21.38 2.57 0.84
C GLY A 34 19.92 2.84 1.17
N ASP A 35 19.58 4.06 1.60
CA ASP A 35 18.21 4.45 1.87
C ASP A 35 17.38 4.44 0.59
N PHE A 36 17.94 4.90 -0.54
CA PHE A 36 17.26 4.84 -1.84
C PHE A 36 16.80 3.41 -2.17
N LEU A 37 17.70 2.42 -2.07
CA LEU A 37 17.36 1.01 -2.34
C LEU A 37 16.29 0.47 -1.37
N VAL A 38 16.35 0.84 -0.09
CA VAL A 38 15.34 0.41 0.89
C VAL A 38 13.98 1.03 0.57
N HIS A 39 13.93 2.30 0.16
CA HIS A 39 12.69 2.95 -0.25
C HIS A 39 12.08 2.28 -1.49
N ASP A 40 12.89 1.84 -2.46
CA ASP A 40 12.41 1.10 -3.63
C ASP A 40 11.82 -0.27 -3.25
N VAL A 41 12.47 -1.00 -2.32
CA VAL A 41 11.94 -2.29 -1.84
C VAL A 41 10.63 -2.11 -1.06
N ILE A 42 10.52 -1.04 -0.25
CA ILE A 42 9.28 -0.69 0.43
C ILE A 42 8.18 -0.35 -0.59
N ALA A 43 8.51 0.43 -1.62
CA ALA A 43 7.57 0.76 -2.69
C ALA A 43 7.10 -0.50 -3.43
N LEU A 44 8.01 -1.43 -3.73
CA LEU A 44 7.66 -2.72 -4.33
C LEU A 44 6.69 -3.51 -3.44
N GLY A 45 6.98 -3.65 -2.14
CA GLY A 45 6.10 -4.36 -1.19
C GLY A 45 4.71 -3.73 -1.07
N LEU A 46 4.65 -2.39 -1.04
CA LEU A 46 3.36 -1.67 -1.04
C LEU A 46 2.59 -1.88 -2.34
N HIS A 47 3.26 -1.82 -3.49
CA HIS A 47 2.62 -2.02 -4.79
C HIS A 47 2.16 -3.47 -4.99
N THR A 48 2.92 -4.47 -4.57
CA THR A 48 2.48 -5.87 -4.67
C THR A 48 1.32 -6.16 -3.73
N THR A 49 1.37 -5.70 -2.48
CA THR A 49 0.26 -5.88 -1.51
C THR A 49 -1.02 -5.21 -2.01
N THR A 50 -0.92 -3.98 -2.53
CA THR A 50 -2.08 -3.28 -3.09
C THR A 50 -2.59 -3.96 -4.36
N LEU A 51 -1.71 -4.45 -5.24
CA LEU A 51 -2.13 -5.20 -6.44
C LEU A 51 -2.91 -6.47 -6.08
N ILE A 52 -2.44 -7.23 -5.08
CA ILE A 52 -3.13 -8.44 -4.60
C ILE A 52 -4.52 -8.08 -4.09
N LEU A 53 -4.62 -7.13 -3.14
CA LEU A 53 -5.90 -6.73 -2.54
C LEU A 53 -6.88 -6.14 -3.55
N VAL A 54 -6.40 -5.27 -4.45
CA VAL A 54 -7.26 -4.63 -5.46
C VAL A 54 -7.76 -5.66 -6.46
N THR A 55 -6.91 -6.57 -6.93
CA THR A 55 -7.33 -7.66 -7.84
C THR A 55 -8.38 -8.54 -7.17
N GLY A 56 -8.16 -8.95 -5.92
CA GLY A 56 -9.12 -9.75 -5.16
C GLY A 56 -10.47 -9.06 -4.96
N ALA A 57 -10.47 -7.74 -4.75
CA ALA A 57 -11.70 -6.95 -4.61
C ALA A 57 -12.44 -6.76 -5.93
N LEU A 58 -11.72 -6.53 -7.04
CA LEU A 58 -12.32 -6.35 -8.37
C LEU A 58 -12.91 -7.67 -8.90
N ASP A 59 -12.21 -8.79 -8.70
CA ASP A 59 -12.63 -10.12 -9.16
C ASP A 59 -13.56 -10.85 -8.18
N ALA A 60 -13.95 -10.21 -7.07
CA ALA A 60 -14.81 -10.80 -6.04
C ALA A 60 -16.21 -11.16 -6.56
N ARG A 61 -16.73 -10.41 -7.54
CA ARG A 61 -18.06 -10.65 -8.11
C ARG A 61 -18.07 -11.69 -9.22
N GLY A 62 -16.94 -11.87 -9.89
CA GLY A 62 -16.77 -12.77 -11.00
C GLY A 62 -15.51 -12.42 -11.79
N SER A 63 -14.89 -13.44 -12.37
CA SER A 63 -13.78 -13.32 -13.33
C SER A 63 -14.12 -14.10 -14.60
N GLU A 64 -13.28 -14.01 -15.63
CA GLU A 64 -13.44 -14.84 -16.83
C GLU A 64 -13.42 -16.34 -16.50
N LEU A 65 -12.59 -16.74 -15.53
CA LEU A 65 -12.48 -18.13 -15.09
C LEU A 65 -13.72 -18.60 -14.33
N MET A 66 -14.27 -17.77 -13.44
CA MET A 66 -15.43 -18.08 -12.59
C MET A 66 -16.38 -16.86 -12.57
N PRO A 67 -17.33 -16.76 -13.51
CA PRO A 67 -18.18 -15.58 -13.68
C PRO A 67 -19.25 -15.43 -12.60
N ASP A 68 -19.59 -16.52 -11.91
CA ASP A 68 -20.62 -16.64 -10.88
C ASP A 68 -20.06 -16.59 -9.45
N LYS A 69 -18.83 -16.07 -9.27
CA LYS A 69 -18.14 -16.00 -7.96
C LYS A 69 -18.99 -15.32 -6.87
N LYS A 70 -19.77 -14.30 -7.23
CA LYS A 70 -20.68 -13.61 -6.31
C LYS A 70 -21.67 -14.53 -5.59
N ASP A 71 -22.04 -15.66 -6.20
CA ASP A 71 -23.07 -16.56 -5.67
C ASP A 71 -22.54 -17.50 -4.58
N PHE A 72 -21.22 -17.66 -4.49
CA PHE A 72 -20.53 -18.49 -3.49
C PHE A 72 -20.12 -17.71 -2.24
N GLY A 73 -20.13 -16.38 -2.31
CA GLY A 73 -19.76 -15.50 -1.19
C GLY A 73 -18.27 -15.17 -1.13
N TYR A 74 -17.83 -14.61 0.01
CA TYR A 74 -16.49 -14.06 0.16
C TYR A 74 -15.40 -15.12 0.39
N SER A 75 -15.74 -16.21 1.10
CA SER A 75 -14.81 -17.26 1.50
C SER A 75 -15.36 -18.63 1.10
N PHE A 76 -14.66 -19.31 0.21
CA PHE A 76 -14.98 -20.67 -0.26
C PHE A 76 -13.69 -21.35 -0.78
N PRO A 77 -13.58 -22.68 -0.74
CA PRO A 77 -12.30 -23.36 -0.99
C PRO A 77 -11.87 -23.38 -2.47
N CYS A 78 -12.80 -23.65 -3.39
CA CYS A 78 -12.58 -23.69 -4.84
C CYS A 78 -13.91 -23.91 -5.57
N ASP A 79 -13.89 -23.83 -6.91
CA ASP A 79 -14.93 -24.28 -7.85
C ASP A 79 -14.53 -25.61 -8.54
N GLY A 80 -13.90 -26.51 -7.76
CA GLY A 80 -13.47 -27.83 -8.21
C GLY A 80 -12.26 -27.85 -9.19
N PRO A 81 -11.87 -29.04 -9.68
CA PRO A 81 -10.69 -29.21 -10.54
C PRO A 81 -10.94 -28.85 -12.02
N GLY A 82 -12.14 -28.41 -12.38
CA GLY A 82 -12.49 -28.00 -13.74
C GLY A 82 -11.68 -26.77 -14.19
N ARG A 83 -11.72 -26.47 -15.50
CA ARG A 83 -11.11 -25.26 -16.10
C ARG A 83 -9.60 -25.07 -15.84
N GLY A 84 -8.87 -26.16 -15.52
CA GLY A 84 -7.44 -26.12 -15.20
C GLY A 84 -7.12 -26.00 -13.70
N GLY A 85 -8.15 -25.95 -12.84
CA GLY A 85 -8.04 -25.80 -11.38
C GLY A 85 -8.41 -24.40 -10.90
N THR A 86 -9.14 -24.33 -9.79
CA THR A 86 -9.66 -23.08 -9.20
C THR A 86 -9.25 -22.94 -7.73
N CYS A 87 -8.08 -23.46 -7.36
CA CYS A 87 -7.50 -23.27 -6.04
C CYS A 87 -7.26 -21.78 -5.77
N ASP A 88 -7.44 -21.36 -4.51
CA ASP A 88 -7.18 -20.00 -4.04
C ASP A 88 -7.91 -18.90 -4.86
N ILE A 89 -9.10 -19.20 -5.39
CA ILE A 89 -9.84 -18.30 -6.27
C ILE A 89 -10.75 -17.32 -5.51
N SER A 90 -11.03 -17.57 -4.22
CA SER A 90 -11.94 -16.74 -3.45
C SER A 90 -11.29 -15.39 -3.08
N ALA A 91 -12.14 -14.39 -2.82
CA ALA A 91 -11.64 -13.08 -2.39
C ALA A 91 -10.98 -13.14 -1.00
N TRP A 92 -11.37 -14.11 -0.17
CA TRP A 92 -10.66 -14.44 1.08
C TRP A 92 -9.27 -14.99 0.85
N ASP A 93 -9.08 -15.88 -0.12
CA ASP A 93 -7.75 -16.45 -0.42
C ASP A 93 -6.80 -15.36 -0.91
N THR A 94 -7.32 -14.38 -1.65
CA THR A 94 -6.55 -13.21 -2.06
C THR A 94 -6.15 -12.34 -0.85
N PHE A 95 -7.03 -12.17 0.14
CA PHE A 95 -6.70 -11.50 1.40
C PHE A 95 -5.65 -12.28 2.21
N TYR A 96 -5.77 -13.60 2.28
CA TYR A 96 -4.77 -14.47 2.89
C TYR A 96 -3.40 -14.34 2.22
N LEU A 97 -3.35 -14.33 0.88
CA LEU A 97 -2.10 -14.10 0.13
C LEU A 97 -1.50 -12.73 0.41
N ALA A 98 -2.32 -11.69 0.59
CA ALA A 98 -1.85 -10.36 0.93
C ALA A 98 -1.14 -10.28 2.30
N PHE A 99 -1.49 -11.12 3.28
CA PHE A 99 -0.80 -11.13 4.57
C PHE A 99 0.65 -11.62 4.50
N PHE A 100 1.02 -12.42 3.50
CA PHE A 100 2.43 -12.79 3.31
C PHE A 100 3.27 -11.63 2.78
N TRP A 101 2.63 -10.57 2.28
CA TRP A 101 3.28 -9.40 1.69
C TRP A 101 3.27 -8.16 2.60
N MET A 102 2.58 -8.24 3.74
CA MET A 102 2.52 -7.21 4.79
C MET A 102 3.54 -7.50 5.88
#